data_AF-A0A2A2LH29-F1
#
_entry.id   AF-A0A2A2LH29-F1
#
_cell.length_a   1.000
_cell.length_b   1.000
_cell.length_c   1.000
_cell.angle_alpha   90.00
_cell.angle_beta   90.00
_cell.angle_gamma   90.00
#
_symmetry.space_group_name_H-M   'P 1'
#
loop_
_entity.id
_entity.type
_entity.pdbx_description
1 polymer ?
#
loop_
_entity_poly.entity_id
_entity_poly.type
_entity_poly.pdbx_seq_one_letter_code
_entity_poly.pdbx_strand_id
1 'polypeptide(L)'
;MIRTIAITVLSILGLTYAQTPPAYRFVPCDPVKQQTCQAMFNDQMGINASLGIQSFLQLRQAIEQSFADYAADGLLSTCYAFKEFKGCFPQNPTNQYYACAQDPLGLMIDANKTATGISRREAQGYTKIWNQLDFVCGAGFSCKFILL
;
A
#
# COMPACT_ATOMS: atom_id res chain seq x y z
N MET A 1 24.84 51.44 -35.93
CA MET A 1 25.61 51.00 -34.74
C MET A 1 24.68 50.15 -33.88
N ILE A 2 25.07 48.90 -33.59
CA ILE A 2 24.89 48.13 -32.32
C ILE A 2 23.47 48.14 -31.70
N ARG A 3 22.75 47.06 -31.34
CA ARG A 3 22.88 45.59 -31.26
C ARG A 3 21.49 45.07 -30.75
N THR A 4 21.09 43.83 -31.11
CA THR A 4 20.48 42.76 -30.28
C THR A 4 19.33 43.14 -29.29
N ILE A 5 18.14 42.53 -29.24
CA ILE A 5 17.80 41.12 -28.96
C ILE A 5 16.39 40.80 -29.47
N ALA A 6 16.28 39.67 -30.18
CA ALA A 6 15.04 38.99 -30.53
C ALA A 6 14.70 37.94 -29.46
N ILE A 7 13.43 37.82 -29.07
CA ILE A 7 12.81 36.52 -28.69
C ILE A 7 11.36 36.54 -29.15
N THR A 8 11.12 36.08 -30.38
CA THR A 8 9.80 35.73 -30.88
C THR A 8 9.49 34.31 -30.39
N VAL A 9 8.71 34.16 -29.32
CA VAL A 9 8.21 32.84 -28.92
C VAL A 9 7.05 32.48 -29.84
N LEU A 10 7.33 31.58 -30.77
CA LEU A 10 6.40 30.93 -31.67
C LEU A 10 5.36 30.16 -30.84
N SER A 11 4.12 30.64 -30.79
CA SER A 11 2.99 29.95 -30.17
C SER A 11 2.57 28.77 -31.05
N ILE A 12 3.08 27.58 -30.70
CA ILE A 12 2.61 26.31 -31.25
C ILE A 12 1.18 26.11 -30.77
N LEU A 13 0.22 26.22 -31.69
CA LEU A 13 -1.16 25.75 -31.53
C LEU A 13 -1.16 24.21 -31.48
N GLY A 14 -0.69 23.67 -30.36
CA GLY A 14 -0.86 22.26 -30.03
C GLY A 14 -2.25 22.08 -29.46
N LEU A 15 -3.10 21.35 -30.17
CA LEU A 15 -4.31 20.75 -29.64
C LEU A 15 -3.90 19.94 -28.39
N THR A 16 -4.07 20.51 -27.21
CA THR A 16 -4.01 19.73 -25.98
C THR A 16 -5.26 18.88 -25.97
N TYR A 17 -5.13 17.61 -26.32
CA TYR A 17 -6.11 16.62 -25.91
C TYR A 17 -6.16 16.70 -24.39
N ALA A 18 -7.23 17.27 -23.84
CA ALA A 18 -7.61 17.00 -22.48
C ALA A 18 -7.89 15.50 -22.40
N GLN A 19 -6.87 14.72 -22.05
CA GLN A 19 -7.08 13.33 -21.67
C GLN A 19 -7.95 13.40 -20.42
N THR A 20 -9.25 13.13 -20.57
CA THR A 20 -10.13 12.90 -19.44
C THR A 20 -9.45 11.79 -18.62
N PRO A 21 -9.08 12.04 -17.35
CA PRO A 21 -8.52 10.98 -16.53
C PRO A 21 -9.52 9.83 -16.55
N PRO A 22 -9.08 8.58 -16.75
CA PRO A 22 -9.98 7.44 -16.73
C PRO A 22 -10.80 7.53 -15.45
N ALA A 23 -12.13 7.36 -15.58
CA ALA A 23 -13.02 7.40 -14.44
C ALA A 23 -12.46 6.48 -13.35
N TYR A 24 -12.04 7.06 -12.22
CA TYR A 24 -11.50 6.29 -11.10
C TYR A 24 -12.55 5.26 -10.70
N ARG A 25 -12.29 3.99 -11.02
CA ARG A 25 -13.18 2.90 -10.67
C ARG A 25 -12.90 2.55 -9.22
N PHE A 26 -13.77 3.01 -8.33
CA PHE A 26 -13.74 2.60 -6.93
C PHE A 26 -13.78 1.07 -6.84
N VAL A 27 -12.86 0.52 -6.06
CA VAL A 27 -12.79 -0.91 -5.75
C VAL A 27 -12.92 -1.06 -4.24
N PRO A 28 -13.98 -1.70 -3.73
CA PRO A 28 -14.07 -2.05 -2.32
C PRO A 28 -13.10 -3.19 -1.99
N CYS A 29 -12.60 -3.17 -0.76
CA CYS A 29 -11.87 -4.30 -0.21
C CYS A 29 -12.84 -5.47 0.08
N ASP A 30 -12.46 -6.68 -0.33
CA ASP A 30 -13.11 -7.91 0.11
C ASP A 30 -12.73 -8.20 1.58
N PRO A 31 -13.68 -8.12 2.53
CA PRO A 31 -13.37 -8.28 3.95
C PRO A 31 -12.94 -9.71 4.30
N VAL A 32 -13.42 -10.73 3.58
CA VAL A 32 -13.04 -12.13 3.82
C VAL A 32 -11.59 -12.34 3.41
N LYS A 33 -11.22 -11.81 2.24
CA LYS A 33 -9.83 -11.86 1.78
C LYS A 33 -8.90 -11.04 2.66
N GLN A 34 -9.32 -9.84 3.06
CA GLN A 34 -8.53 -9.02 3.98
C GLN A 34 -8.23 -9.75 5.29
N GLN A 35 -9.24 -10.36 5.93
CA GLN A 35 -9.05 -11.11 7.17
C GLN A 35 -8.14 -12.32 6.97
N THR A 36 -8.33 -13.05 5.86
CA THR A 36 -7.50 -14.22 5.53
C THR A 36 -6.02 -13.82 5.35
N CYS A 37 -5.76 -12.78 4.56
CA CYS A 37 -4.39 -12.34 4.28
C CYS A 37 -3.74 -11.72 5.52
N GLN A 38 -4.50 -10.98 6.34
CA GLN A 38 -4.02 -10.48 7.63
C GLN A 38 -3.64 -11.61 8.58
N ALA A 39 -4.49 -12.64 8.70
CA ALA A 39 -4.22 -13.79 9.56
C ALA A 39 -2.94 -14.53 9.12
N MET A 40 -2.74 -14.69 7.81
CA MET A 40 -1.52 -15.28 7.27
C MET A 40 -0.28 -14.44 7.60
N PHE A 41 -0.36 -13.11 7.48
CA PHE A 41 0.74 -12.23 7.90
C PHE A 41 1.04 -12.40 9.39
N ASN A 42 0.00 -12.41 10.23
CA ASN A 42 0.16 -12.55 11.68
C ASN A 42 0.81 -13.88 12.07
N ASP A 43 0.38 -14.97 11.43
CA ASP A 43 0.91 -16.31 11.64
C ASP A 43 2.40 -16.38 11.24
N GLN A 44 2.77 -15.88 10.06
CA GLN A 44 4.17 -15.84 9.62
C GLN A 44 5.06 -14.98 10.51
N MET A 45 4.50 -13.91 11.07
CA MET A 45 5.20 -13.03 12.00
C MET A 45 5.24 -13.56 13.44
N GLY A 46 4.50 -14.62 13.76
CA GLY A 46 4.36 -15.12 15.13
C GLY A 46 3.68 -14.12 16.08
N ILE A 47 2.86 -13.21 15.55
CA ILE A 47 2.15 -12.18 16.33
C ILE A 47 0.69 -12.58 16.56
N ASN A 48 0.01 -11.86 17.46
CA ASN A 48 -1.37 -12.17 17.83
C ASN A 48 -2.30 -12.15 16.59
N ALA A 49 -2.99 -13.27 16.35
CA ALA A 49 -3.84 -13.50 15.18
C ALA A 49 -5.00 -12.49 15.07
N SER A 50 -5.45 -11.91 16.18
CA SER A 50 -6.55 -10.94 16.21
C SER A 50 -6.13 -9.53 15.77
N LEU A 51 -4.84 -9.28 15.51
CA LEU A 51 -4.36 -7.96 15.12
C LEU A 51 -4.73 -7.63 13.67
N GLY A 52 -5.34 -6.47 13.45
CA GLY A 52 -5.76 -6.02 12.12
C GLY A 52 -6.12 -4.53 12.08
N ILE A 53 -7.09 -4.17 11.23
CA ILE A 53 -7.46 -2.77 10.93
C ILE A 53 -7.86 -1.98 12.18
N GLN A 54 -8.73 -2.53 13.02
CA GLN A 54 -9.23 -1.85 14.23
C GLN A 54 -8.17 -1.76 15.33
N SER A 55 -7.20 -2.67 15.31
CA SER A 55 -6.09 -2.72 16.27
C SER A 55 -4.75 -2.32 15.61
N PHE A 56 -4.79 -1.41 14.63
CA PHE A 56 -3.62 -1.10 13.80
C PHE A 56 -2.42 -0.59 14.61
N LEU A 57 -2.65 0.07 15.75
CA LEU A 57 -1.57 0.51 16.64
C LEU A 57 -0.85 -0.68 17.27
N GLN A 58 -1.59 -1.68 17.76
CA GLN A 58 -0.98 -2.90 18.30
C GLN A 58 -0.33 -3.74 17.20
N LEU A 59 -0.93 -3.81 16.01
CA LEU A 59 -0.31 -4.44 14.84
C LEU A 59 1.04 -3.81 14.51
N ARG A 60 1.07 -2.46 14.42
CA ARG A 60 2.30 -1.71 14.18
C ARG A 60 3.34 -1.97 15.25
N GLN A 61 2.94 -1.92 16.53
CA GLN A 61 3.85 -2.18 17.64
C GLN A 61 4.43 -3.60 17.57
N ALA A 62 3.63 -4.61 17.22
CA ALA A 62 4.10 -5.98 17.10
C ALA A 62 5.12 -6.15 15.95
N ILE A 63 4.90 -5.46 14.82
CA ILE A 63 5.86 -5.40 13.71
C ILE A 63 7.15 -4.71 14.15
N GLU A 64 7.05 -3.54 14.80
CA GLU A 64 8.22 -2.79 15.29
C GLU A 64 8.99 -3.58 16.36
N GLN A 65 8.30 -4.36 17.18
CA GLN A 65 8.93 -5.24 18.17
C GLN A 65 9.75 -6.35 17.52
N SER A 66 9.31 -6.90 16.38
CA SER A 66 10.11 -7.86 15.61
C SER A 66 11.47 -7.28 15.19
N PHE A 67 11.51 -5.99 14.81
CA PHE A 67 12.76 -5.30 14.51
C PHE A 67 13.63 -5.10 15.75
N ALA A 68 13.02 -4.85 16.91
CA ALA A 68 13.76 -4.66 18.16
C ALA A 68 14.37 -5.99 18.67
N ASP A 69 13.63 -7.09 18.57
CA ASP A 69 14.04 -8.39 19.11
C ASP A 69 15.07 -9.09 18.21
N TYR A 70 14.94 -8.95 16.89
CA TYR A 70 15.72 -9.72 15.91
C TYR A 70 16.53 -8.85 14.94
N ALA A 71 16.55 -7.53 15.12
CA ALA A 71 17.31 -6.58 14.30
C ALA A 71 17.12 -6.80 12.78
N ALA A 72 18.20 -7.09 12.05
CA ALA A 72 18.17 -7.32 10.61
C ALA A 72 17.36 -8.56 10.21
N ASP A 73 17.37 -9.61 11.03
CA ASP A 73 16.59 -10.83 10.78
C ASP A 73 15.09 -10.57 10.97
N GLY A 74 14.72 -9.73 11.95
CA GLY A 74 13.34 -9.28 12.15
C GLY A 74 12.81 -8.51 10.96
N LEU A 75 13.64 -7.63 10.39
CA LEU A 75 13.30 -6.89 9.18
C LEU A 75 13.14 -7.82 7.98
N LEU A 76 14.08 -8.76 7.80
CA LEU A 76 14.02 -9.72 6.71
C LEU A 76 12.76 -10.61 6.79
N SER A 77 12.45 -11.12 7.98
CA SER A 77 11.25 -11.93 8.24
C SER A 77 9.98 -11.14 7.93
N THR A 78 9.92 -9.88 8.38
CA THR A 78 8.79 -8.98 8.09
C THR A 78 8.61 -8.76 6.60
N CYS A 79 9.70 -8.60 5.84
CA CYS A 79 9.61 -8.43 4.40
C CYS A 79 9.20 -9.71 3.66
N TYR A 80 9.58 -10.88 4.14
CA TYR A 80 9.03 -12.14 3.63
C TYR A 80 7.53 -12.27 3.92
N ALA A 81 7.11 -12.02 5.17
CA ALA A 81 5.70 -12.05 5.54
C ALA A 81 4.86 -11.04 4.75
N PHE A 82 5.40 -9.85 4.52
CA PHE A 82 4.76 -8.83 3.72
C PHE A 82 4.65 -9.22 2.23
N LYS A 83 5.68 -9.88 1.67
CA LYS A 83 5.61 -10.41 0.30
C LYS A 83 4.48 -11.43 0.16
N GLU A 84 4.35 -12.35 1.10
CA GLU A 84 3.27 -13.33 1.11
C GLU A 84 1.92 -12.65 1.29
N PHE A 85 1.80 -11.69 2.22
CA PHE A 85 0.60 -10.87 2.39
C PHE A 85 0.14 -10.22 1.07
N LYS A 86 1.06 -9.61 0.31
CA LYS A 86 0.75 -9.06 -1.02
C LYS A 86 0.29 -10.15 -2.00
N GLY A 87 0.96 -11.30 -1.99
CA GLY A 87 0.67 -12.44 -2.86
C GLY A 87 -0.67 -13.14 -2.56
N CYS A 88 -1.20 -12.99 -1.34
CA CYS A 88 -2.48 -13.56 -0.93
C CYS A 88 -3.69 -12.92 -1.63
N PHE A 89 -3.56 -11.67 -2.09
CA PHE A 89 -4.63 -10.99 -2.82
C PHE A 89 -4.64 -11.37 -4.30
N PRO A 90 -5.83 -11.53 -4.91
CA PRO A 90 -5.93 -11.74 -6.35
C PRO A 90 -5.40 -10.51 -7.10
N GLN A 91 -4.41 -10.74 -7.97
CA GLN A 91 -3.72 -9.70 -8.74
C GLN A 91 -4.59 -9.08 -9.85
N ASN A 92 -5.58 -9.82 -10.37
CA ASN A 92 -6.43 -9.39 -11.47
C ASN A 92 -7.86 -9.94 -11.34
N PRO A 93 -8.90 -9.21 -11.80
CA PRO A 93 -8.88 -7.86 -12.38
C PRO A 93 -9.13 -6.73 -11.36
N THR A 94 -9.34 -7.06 -10.08
CA THR A 94 -9.88 -6.12 -9.08
C THR A 94 -8.83 -5.42 -8.22
N ASN A 95 -7.53 -5.69 -8.37
CA ASN A 95 -6.44 -5.09 -7.57
C ASN A 95 -6.77 -5.04 -6.06
N GLN A 96 -7.17 -6.18 -5.50
CA GLN A 96 -7.68 -6.26 -4.12
C GLN A 96 -6.63 -5.89 -3.07
N TYR A 97 -5.35 -6.11 -3.35
CA TYR A 97 -4.27 -5.62 -2.49
C TYR A 97 -4.35 -4.10 -2.34
N TYR A 98 -4.53 -3.37 -3.45
CA TYR A 98 -4.62 -1.91 -3.39
C TYR A 98 -5.84 -1.46 -2.58
N ALA A 99 -7.01 -2.03 -2.85
CA ALA A 99 -8.24 -1.72 -2.13
C ALA A 99 -8.17 -2.04 -0.62
N CYS A 100 -7.49 -3.12 -0.25
CA CYS A 100 -7.44 -3.60 1.14
C CYS A 100 -6.25 -3.08 1.95
N ALA A 101 -5.17 -2.63 1.32
CA ALA A 101 -3.94 -2.26 2.04
C ALA A 101 -3.39 -0.88 1.69
N GLN A 102 -3.73 -0.31 0.52
CA GLN A 102 -3.13 0.92 0.00
C GLN A 102 -4.12 2.09 -0.09
N ASP A 103 -5.41 1.79 -0.24
CA ASP A 103 -6.47 2.79 -0.35
C ASP A 103 -7.40 2.77 0.88
N PRO A 104 -7.38 3.82 1.72
CA PRO A 104 -8.28 3.92 2.86
C PRO A 104 -9.76 3.90 2.47
N LEU A 105 -10.13 4.38 1.27
CA LEU A 105 -11.53 4.35 0.82
C LEU A 105 -12.03 2.94 0.57
N GLY A 106 -11.17 2.06 0.04
CA GLY A 106 -11.49 0.65 -0.17
C GLY A 106 -11.83 -0.09 1.12
N LEU A 107 -11.31 0.37 2.27
CA LEU A 107 -11.65 -0.17 3.59
C LEU A 107 -12.92 0.43 4.20
N MET A 108 -13.19 1.70 3.92
CA MET A 108 -14.29 2.43 4.56
C MET A 108 -15.64 2.21 3.87
N ILE A 109 -15.64 1.82 2.60
CA ILE A 109 -16.85 1.73 1.77
C ILE A 109 -16.92 0.32 1.16
N ASP A 110 -18.08 -0.32 1.25
CA ASP A 110 -18.33 -1.64 0.68
C ASP A 110 -18.76 -1.58 -0.81
N ALA A 111 -19.00 -2.76 -1.40
CA ALA A 111 -19.46 -2.86 -2.80
C ALA A 111 -20.82 -2.20 -3.07
N ASN A 112 -21.64 -2.03 -2.03
CA ASN A 112 -22.94 -1.38 -2.07
C ASN A 112 -22.87 0.12 -1.75
N LYS A 113 -21.66 0.70 -1.67
CA LYS A 113 -21.40 2.11 -1.32
C LYS A 113 -21.87 2.47 0.09
N THR A 114 -21.90 1.49 0.99
CA THR A 114 -22.27 1.66 2.40
C THR A 114 -21.01 1.69 3.26
N ALA A 115 -21.08 2.43 4.38
CA ALA A 115 -19.96 2.47 5.33
C ALA A 115 -19.77 1.09 5.98
N THR A 116 -18.54 0.59 6.01
CA THR A 116 -18.18 -0.71 6.60
C THR A 116 -18.14 -0.70 8.14
N GLY A 117 -18.20 0.50 8.75
CA GLY A 117 -17.98 0.69 10.19
C GLY A 117 -16.52 0.93 10.57
N ILE A 118 -15.58 0.85 9.61
CA ILE A 118 -14.18 1.23 9.81
C ILE A 118 -14.06 2.75 9.78
N SER A 119 -13.52 3.33 10.85
CA SER A 119 -13.28 4.77 10.93
C SER A 119 -12.14 5.22 10.01
N ARG A 120 -12.16 6.50 9.64
CA ARG A 120 -11.08 7.11 8.86
C ARG A 120 -9.71 6.92 9.50
N ARG A 121 -9.62 7.00 10.83
CA ARG A 121 -8.36 6.85 11.58
C ARG A 121 -7.84 5.43 11.45
N GLU A 122 -8.70 4.43 11.57
CA GLU A 122 -8.32 3.02 11.44
C GLU A 122 -7.89 2.70 10.02
N ALA A 123 -8.66 3.11 9.01
CA ALA A 123 -8.32 2.90 7.61
C ALA A 123 -6.97 3.55 7.23
N GLN A 124 -6.79 4.84 7.55
CA GLN A 124 -5.53 5.55 7.26
C GLN A 124 -4.34 5.00 8.05
N GLY A 125 -4.56 4.65 9.32
CA GLY A 125 -3.54 4.10 10.20
C GLY A 125 -3.05 2.74 9.70
N TYR A 126 -3.99 1.87 9.33
CA TYR A 126 -3.71 0.55 8.76
C TYR A 126 -2.99 0.66 7.42
N THR A 127 -3.49 1.47 6.49
CA THR A 127 -2.84 1.71 5.19
C THR A 127 -1.41 2.24 5.36
N LYS A 128 -1.17 3.11 6.33
CA LYS A 128 0.18 3.65 6.59
C LYS A 128 1.21 2.56 6.91
N ILE A 129 0.82 1.52 7.65
CA ILE A 129 1.70 0.39 7.98
C ILE A 129 2.19 -0.28 6.71
N TRP A 130 1.26 -0.62 5.82
CA TRP A 130 1.59 -1.32 4.57
C TRP A 130 2.37 -0.45 3.61
N ASN A 131 2.07 0.85 3.53
CA ASN A 131 2.85 1.77 2.70
C ASN A 131 4.30 1.91 3.21
N GLN A 132 4.51 1.88 4.53
CA GLN A 132 5.85 1.87 5.11
C GLN A 132 6.58 0.56 4.79
N LEU A 133 5.91 -0.59 4.91
CA LEU A 133 6.49 -1.87 4.51
C LEU A 133 6.74 -1.96 3.00
N ASP A 134 5.89 -1.38 2.16
CA ASP A 134 6.12 -1.31 0.71
C ASP A 134 7.38 -0.50 0.38
N PHE A 135 7.60 0.61 1.08
CA PHE A 135 8.83 1.38 0.96
C PHE A 135 10.06 0.59 1.43
N VAL A 136 9.99 0.02 2.63
CA VAL A 136 11.14 -0.67 3.25
C VAL A 136 11.46 -2.00 2.55
N CYS A 137 10.46 -2.81 2.23
CA CYS A 137 10.60 -4.13 1.63
C CYS A 137 10.59 -4.12 0.10
N GLY A 138 10.00 -3.11 -0.53
CA GLY A 138 10.01 -2.92 -1.98
C GLY A 138 11.35 -2.37 -2.43
N ALA A 139 11.63 -1.09 -2.19
CA ALA A 139 12.86 -0.44 -2.63
C ALA A 139 14.11 -0.86 -1.82
N GLY A 140 13.94 -1.27 -0.56
CA GLY A 140 15.05 -1.68 0.32
C GLY A 140 15.47 -3.15 0.25
N PHE A 141 14.56 -4.07 -0.15
CA PHE A 141 14.84 -5.52 -0.23
C PHE A 141 14.72 -6.14 -1.63
N SER A 142 14.32 -5.40 -2.67
CA SER A 142 14.57 -5.83 -4.05
C SER A 142 16.08 -5.94 -4.37
N CYS A 143 16.94 -5.50 -3.45
CA CYS A 143 18.38 -5.78 -3.42
C CYS A 143 18.76 -7.08 -2.69
N LYS A 144 17.88 -8.08 -2.57
CA LYS A 144 18.29 -9.42 -2.12
C LYS A 144 18.60 -10.33 -3.31
N PHE A 145 19.79 -10.20 -3.93
CA PHE A 145 20.67 -11.30 -4.43
C PHE A 145 21.91 -10.81 -5.25
N ILE A 146 22.83 -10.03 -4.67
CA ILE A 146 24.23 -9.98 -5.15
C ILE A 146 25.14 -10.00 -3.91
N LEU A 147 25.22 -11.16 -3.27
CA LEU A 147 26.35 -11.59 -2.43
C LEU A 147 26.33 -13.13 -2.46
N LEU A 148 26.65 -13.67 -3.64
CA LEU A 148 27.36 -14.93 -3.80
C LEU A 148 28.61 -14.61 -4.62
#